data_AF-A0A0B4H265-F1
#
_entry.id   AF-A0A0B4H265-F1
#
_cell.length_a   1.000
_cell.length_b   1.000
_cell.length_c   1.000
_cell.angle_alpha   90.00
_cell.angle_beta   90.00
_cell.angle_gamma   90.00
#
_symmetry.space_group_name_H-M   'P 1'
#
loop_
_entity.id
_entity.type
_entity.pdbx_description
1 polymer ?
#
loop_
_entity_poly.entity_id
_entity_poly.type
_entity_poly.pdbx_seq_one_letter_code
_entity_poly.pdbx_strand_id
1 'polypeptide(L)'
;MYLDPYGLDNEVPASDLQDLLAHYAWQTSTDAFLAPAPPQTMVLRTAQNIKATFARILELQDDAHPELSQLLRGNDAMNVDTALYSAMWSSLMLTPPDTFEWNDRLASFLHRFAGSWPEDVWLVEKYLWPMYNSFTALRHGFARHVNRGLGDPWDHCRLVRDQDDLIPPMSRRDLDGHQSVTFKIGQVFRHRRYGWIGVITGWPDQGTQHLPVATSRDTDDESDTAAPREHPRVPVRLPNQFYFMCL
;
A
#
# COMPACT_ATOMS: atom_id res chain seq x y z
N MET A 1 -22.91 -25.57 -5.18
CA MET A 1 -22.82 -24.11 -5.29
C MET A 1 -22.12 -23.70 -6.56
N TYR A 2 -22.95 -23.35 -7.54
CA TYR A 2 -22.55 -22.68 -8.77
C TYR A 2 -22.88 -21.19 -8.63
N LEU A 3 -22.01 -20.33 -9.11
CA LEU A 3 -22.20 -18.88 -9.08
C LEU A 3 -22.13 -18.36 -10.51
N ASP A 4 -23.00 -17.42 -10.85
CA ASP A 4 -22.95 -16.71 -12.12
C ASP A 4 -22.02 -15.50 -11.98
N PRO A 5 -20.88 -15.47 -12.67
CA PRO A 5 -19.93 -14.37 -12.55
C PRO A 5 -20.39 -13.06 -13.21
N TYR A 6 -21.49 -13.06 -13.99
CA TYR A 6 -21.93 -11.90 -14.79
C TYR A 6 -23.33 -11.39 -14.48
N GLY A 7 -24.12 -12.08 -13.67
CA GLY A 7 -25.54 -11.77 -13.48
C GLY A 7 -25.98 -11.73 -12.03
N LEU A 8 -26.05 -12.89 -11.38
CA LEU A 8 -26.72 -13.06 -10.09
C LEU A 8 -25.77 -13.30 -8.92
N ASP A 9 -26.00 -12.59 -7.82
CA ASP A 9 -25.24 -12.74 -6.56
C ASP A 9 -25.59 -14.04 -5.79
N ASN A 10 -26.55 -14.83 -6.28
CA ASN A 10 -27.06 -16.02 -5.62
C ASN A 10 -26.57 -17.32 -6.28
N GLU A 11 -26.68 -18.44 -5.56
CA GLU A 11 -26.43 -19.76 -6.14
C GLU A 11 -27.36 -20.01 -7.33
N VAL A 12 -26.78 -20.34 -8.47
CA VAL A 12 -27.51 -20.67 -9.69
C VAL A 12 -27.55 -22.18 -9.91
N PRO A 13 -28.63 -22.71 -10.54
CA PRO A 13 -28.65 -24.10 -11.00
C PRO A 13 -27.54 -24.39 -12.01
N ALA A 14 -27.06 -25.64 -12.04
CA ALA A 14 -26.06 -26.08 -13.01
C ALA A 14 -26.56 -26.00 -14.46
N SER A 15 -27.87 -26.16 -14.68
CA SER A 15 -28.53 -26.04 -15.99
C SER A 15 -28.29 -24.69 -16.63
N ASP A 16 -28.38 -23.62 -15.84
CA ASP A 16 -28.33 -22.24 -16.34
C ASP A 16 -26.91 -21.92 -16.83
N LEU A 17 -25.89 -22.45 -16.16
CA LEU A 17 -24.49 -22.35 -16.60
C LEU A 17 -24.21 -23.21 -17.85
N GLN A 18 -24.82 -24.39 -17.96
CA GLN A 18 -24.71 -25.23 -19.15
C GLN A 18 -25.32 -24.54 -20.37
N ASP A 19 -26.49 -23.93 -20.20
CA ASP A 19 -27.14 -23.14 -21.23
C ASP A 19 -26.27 -21.95 -21.62
N LEU A 20 -25.67 -21.24 -20.66
CA LEU A 20 -24.76 -20.13 -20.92
C LEU A 20 -23.51 -20.59 -21.71
N LEU A 21 -22.89 -21.71 -21.33
CA LEU A 21 -21.75 -22.28 -22.08
C LEU A 21 -22.14 -22.68 -23.50
N ALA A 22 -23.34 -23.23 -23.68
CA ALA A 22 -23.88 -23.55 -25.00
C ALA A 22 -24.12 -22.29 -25.85
N HIS A 23 -24.59 -21.19 -25.26
CA HIS A 23 -24.75 -19.90 -25.94
C HIS A 23 -23.43 -19.33 -26.44
N TYR A 24 -22.33 -19.50 -25.68
CA TYR A 24 -20.98 -19.10 -26.10
C TYR A 24 -20.30 -20.11 -27.04
N ALA A 25 -21.04 -21.10 -27.54
CA ALA A 25 -20.54 -22.18 -28.40
C ALA A 25 -19.40 -23.01 -27.77
N TRP A 26 -19.28 -23.02 -26.45
CA TRP A 26 -18.35 -23.89 -25.74
C TRP A 26 -19.00 -25.24 -25.44
N GLN A 27 -18.86 -26.16 -26.39
CA GLN A 27 -19.42 -27.51 -26.31
C GLN A 27 -18.38 -28.56 -25.90
N THR A 28 -17.10 -28.21 -25.90
CA THR A 28 -16.00 -29.07 -25.47
C THR A 28 -15.53 -28.69 -24.07
N SER A 29 -15.35 -29.68 -23.20
CA SER A 29 -14.79 -29.52 -21.84
C SER A 29 -15.68 -28.75 -20.85
N THR A 30 -17.00 -28.77 -21.03
CA THR A 30 -17.98 -28.18 -20.08
C THR A 30 -17.77 -28.64 -18.65
N ASP A 31 -17.38 -29.90 -18.44
CA ASP A 31 -17.08 -30.45 -17.11
C ASP A 31 -15.95 -29.70 -16.40
N ALA A 32 -14.97 -29.15 -17.13
CA ALA A 32 -13.88 -28.37 -16.54
C ALA A 32 -14.36 -27.00 -16.03
N PHE A 33 -15.37 -26.41 -16.69
CA PHE A 33 -15.97 -25.13 -16.28
C PHE A 33 -16.95 -25.28 -15.10
N LEU A 34 -17.54 -26.47 -14.95
CA LEU A 34 -18.44 -26.83 -13.85
C LEU A 34 -17.72 -27.53 -12.69
N ALA A 35 -16.42 -27.76 -12.81
CA ALA A 35 -15.60 -28.31 -11.74
C ALA A 35 -15.44 -27.28 -10.61
N PRO A 36 -15.24 -27.74 -9.35
CA PRO A 36 -14.93 -26.85 -8.25
C PRO A 36 -13.70 -25.98 -8.55
N ALA A 37 -13.85 -24.66 -8.46
CA ALA A 37 -12.75 -23.74 -8.66
C ALA A 37 -11.72 -23.87 -7.53
N PRO A 38 -10.41 -24.02 -7.82
CA PRO A 38 -9.39 -24.03 -6.79
C PRO A 38 -9.41 -22.73 -5.98
N PRO A 39 -9.29 -22.78 -4.64
CA PRO A 39 -9.30 -21.57 -3.81
C PRO A 39 -8.26 -20.54 -4.25
N GLN A 40 -7.07 -20.98 -4.64
CA GLN A 40 -6.01 -20.12 -5.16
C GLN A 40 -6.44 -19.32 -6.39
N THR A 41 -7.13 -19.96 -7.35
CA THR A 41 -7.64 -19.30 -8.56
C THR A 41 -8.70 -18.26 -8.21
N MET A 42 -9.58 -18.55 -7.25
CA MET A 42 -10.58 -17.60 -6.78
C MET A 42 -9.92 -16.37 -6.15
N VAL A 43 -8.94 -16.57 -5.25
CA VAL A 43 -8.21 -15.46 -4.63
C VAL A 43 -7.48 -14.60 -5.66
N LEU A 44 -6.81 -15.22 -6.64
CA LEU A 44 -6.11 -14.48 -7.70
C LEU A 44 -7.08 -13.70 -8.61
N ARG A 45 -8.24 -14.26 -8.93
CA ARG A 45 -9.31 -13.54 -9.66
C ARG A 45 -9.81 -12.35 -8.86
N THR A 46 -10.09 -12.52 -7.57
CA THR A 46 -10.52 -11.43 -6.69
C THR A 46 -9.44 -10.34 -6.59
N ALA A 47 -8.17 -10.71 -6.45
CA ALA A 47 -7.06 -9.75 -6.44
C ALA A 47 -6.99 -8.95 -7.74
N GLN A 48 -7.20 -9.60 -8.89
CA GLN A 48 -7.22 -8.92 -10.18
C GLN A 48 -8.44 -7.98 -10.32
N ASN A 49 -9.61 -8.39 -9.83
CA ASN A 49 -10.80 -7.54 -9.81
C ASN A 49 -10.57 -6.29 -8.94
N ILE A 50 -9.97 -6.44 -7.75
CA ILE A 50 -9.62 -5.28 -6.89
C ILE A 50 -8.67 -4.31 -7.62
N LYS A 51 -7.63 -4.82 -8.29
CA LYS A 51 -6.70 -3.99 -9.08
C LYS A 51 -7.40 -3.27 -10.23
N ALA A 52 -8.30 -3.96 -10.93
CA ALA A 52 -9.08 -3.37 -12.02
C ALA A 52 -10.03 -2.27 -11.50
N THR A 53 -10.71 -2.51 -10.38
CA THR A 53 -11.55 -1.51 -9.72
C THR A 53 -10.72 -0.31 -9.28
N PHE A 54 -9.54 -0.51 -8.69
CA PHE A 54 -8.62 0.57 -8.33
C PHE A 54 -8.22 1.41 -9.54
N ALA A 55 -7.80 0.77 -10.63
CA ALA A 55 -7.45 1.47 -11.87
C ALA A 55 -8.65 2.27 -12.41
N ARG A 56 -9.86 1.69 -12.33
CA ARG A 56 -11.09 2.36 -12.75
C ARG A 56 -11.42 3.59 -11.91
N ILE A 57 -11.20 3.53 -10.59
CA ILE A 57 -11.37 4.68 -9.70
C ILE A 57 -10.38 5.79 -10.10
N LEU A 58 -9.12 5.46 -10.39
CA LEU A 58 -8.12 6.45 -10.84
C LEU A 58 -8.47 7.07 -12.19
N GLU A 59 -9.03 6.30 -13.12
CA GLU A 59 -9.48 6.81 -14.42
C GLU A 59 -10.64 7.80 -14.28
N LEU A 60 -11.60 7.49 -13.41
CA LEU A 60 -12.81 8.30 -13.22
C LEU A 60 -12.60 9.50 -12.28
N GLN A 61 -11.62 9.44 -11.38
CA GLN A 61 -11.33 10.48 -10.39
C GLN A 61 -12.61 10.94 -9.65
N ASP A 62 -13.00 12.21 -9.79
CA ASP A 62 -14.16 12.79 -9.12
C ASP A 62 -15.51 12.25 -9.64
N ASP A 63 -15.54 11.62 -10.81
CA ASP A 63 -16.73 10.98 -11.40
C ASP A 63 -16.94 9.53 -10.94
N ALA A 64 -16.06 9.01 -10.07
CA ALA A 64 -16.15 7.63 -9.58
C ALA A 64 -17.37 7.45 -8.68
N HIS A 65 -18.18 6.41 -8.96
CA HIS A 65 -19.32 6.08 -8.11
C HIS A 65 -18.82 5.66 -6.71
N PRO A 66 -19.41 6.20 -5.62
CA PRO A 66 -18.92 5.95 -4.25
C PRO A 66 -18.91 4.46 -3.86
N GLU A 67 -19.78 3.65 -4.46
CA GLU A 67 -19.83 2.20 -4.24
C GLU A 67 -18.53 1.47 -4.65
N LEU A 68 -17.69 2.07 -5.50
CA LEU A 68 -16.41 1.47 -5.89
C LEU A 68 -15.37 1.54 -4.76
N SER A 69 -15.50 2.51 -3.84
CA SER A 69 -14.56 2.77 -2.75
C SER A 69 -15.12 2.50 -1.36
N GLN A 70 -16.45 2.42 -1.25
CA GLN A 70 -17.14 2.16 0.01
C GLN A 70 -17.08 0.69 0.42
N LEU A 71 -16.46 0.43 1.57
CA LEU A 71 -16.62 -0.81 2.31
C LEU A 71 -17.65 -0.62 3.44
N LEU A 72 -18.01 -1.71 4.12
CA LEU A 72 -18.99 -1.72 5.21
C LEU A 72 -18.78 -0.60 6.24
N ARG A 73 -17.52 -0.24 6.50
CA ARG A 73 -17.07 0.85 7.38
C ARG A 73 -15.71 1.37 6.91
N GLY A 74 -15.30 2.52 7.43
CA GLY A 74 -13.95 3.05 7.25
C GLY A 74 -13.93 4.33 6.43
N ASN A 75 -12.73 4.70 5.98
CA ASN A 75 -12.52 5.80 5.04
C ASN A 75 -12.38 5.21 3.64
N ASP A 76 -13.14 5.71 2.68
CA ASP A 76 -13.23 5.16 1.33
C ASP A 76 -11.87 5.11 0.61
N ALA A 77 -11.07 6.18 0.71
CA ALA A 77 -9.75 6.22 0.08
C ALA A 77 -8.78 5.20 0.72
N MET A 78 -8.73 5.16 2.06
CA MET A 78 -7.87 4.21 2.78
C MET A 78 -8.29 2.76 2.54
N ASN A 79 -9.59 2.49 2.50
CA ASN A 79 -10.14 1.17 2.21
C ASN A 79 -9.69 0.66 0.84
N VAL A 80 -9.75 1.51 -0.18
CA VAL A 80 -9.31 1.20 -1.54
C VAL A 80 -7.81 0.90 -1.58
N ASP A 81 -7.00 1.72 -0.91
CA ASP A 81 -5.55 1.53 -0.84
C ASP A 81 -5.16 0.24 -0.10
N THR A 82 -5.80 -0.05 1.03
CA THR A 82 -5.57 -1.29 1.80
C THR A 82 -6.04 -2.53 1.03
N ALA A 83 -7.16 -2.44 0.30
CA ALA A 83 -7.65 -3.52 -0.55
C ALA A 83 -6.66 -3.82 -1.68
N LEU A 84 -6.14 -2.78 -2.35
CA LEU A 84 -5.11 -2.93 -3.37
C LEU A 84 -3.82 -3.54 -2.80
N TYR A 85 -3.36 -3.05 -1.65
CA TYR A 85 -2.18 -3.60 -0.98
C TYR A 85 -2.33 -5.10 -0.69
N SER A 86 -3.49 -5.50 -0.17
CA SER A 86 -3.85 -6.92 0.07
C SER A 86 -3.89 -7.74 -1.23
N ALA A 87 -4.39 -7.15 -2.33
CA ALA A 87 -4.42 -7.79 -3.64
C ALA A 87 -3.00 -7.99 -4.23
N MET A 88 -2.08 -7.06 -3.98
CA MET A 88 -0.68 -7.20 -4.40
C MET A 88 0.03 -8.31 -3.63
N TRP A 89 -0.13 -8.34 -2.30
CA TRP A 89 0.37 -9.42 -1.45
C TRP A 89 -0.12 -10.80 -1.89
N SER A 90 -1.43 -10.95 -2.02
CA SER A 90 -2.02 -12.24 -2.42
C SER A 90 -1.53 -12.69 -3.80
N SER A 91 -1.36 -11.76 -4.74
CA SER A 91 -0.77 -12.05 -6.04
C SER A 91 0.65 -12.60 -5.91
N LEU A 92 1.51 -11.96 -5.13
CA LEU A 92 2.92 -12.38 -4.95
C LEU A 92 3.03 -13.73 -4.25
N MET A 93 2.24 -13.96 -3.20
CA MET A 93 2.28 -15.18 -2.40
C MET A 93 1.71 -16.39 -3.14
N LEU A 94 0.75 -16.19 -4.04
CA LEU A 94 0.05 -17.25 -4.75
C LEU A 94 0.51 -17.44 -6.19
N THR A 95 1.47 -16.66 -6.69
CA THR A 95 2.10 -16.95 -7.99
C THR A 95 3.54 -17.43 -7.81
N PRO A 96 3.98 -18.45 -8.56
CA PRO A 96 5.37 -18.89 -8.52
C PRO A 96 6.31 -17.74 -8.95
N PRO A 97 7.48 -17.59 -8.29
CA PRO A 97 8.46 -16.54 -8.59
C PRO A 97 9.35 -16.84 -9.81
N ASP A 98 8.93 -17.75 -10.69
CA ASP A 98 9.69 -18.20 -11.85
C ASP A 98 9.57 -17.26 -13.06
N THR A 99 8.51 -16.45 -13.12
CA THR A 99 8.23 -15.54 -14.25
C THR A 99 8.88 -14.16 -14.12
N PHE A 100 9.07 -13.48 -15.25
CA PHE A 100 9.47 -12.06 -15.30
C PHE A 100 8.39 -11.16 -14.68
N GLU A 101 7.11 -11.46 -14.97
CA GLU A 101 5.96 -10.75 -14.43
C GLU A 101 5.94 -10.73 -12.90
N TRP A 102 6.41 -11.80 -12.25
CA TRP A 102 6.49 -11.84 -10.79
C TRP A 102 7.51 -10.81 -10.26
N ASN A 103 8.64 -10.62 -10.95
CA ASN A 103 9.64 -9.61 -10.54
C ASN A 103 9.09 -8.19 -10.70
N ASP A 104 8.35 -7.91 -11.78
CA ASP A 104 7.71 -6.60 -11.99
C ASP A 104 6.67 -6.31 -10.90
N ARG A 105 5.88 -7.33 -10.53
CA ARG A 105 4.93 -7.24 -9.41
C ARG A 105 5.64 -7.00 -8.08
N LEU A 106 6.78 -7.67 -7.85
CA LEU A 106 7.58 -7.49 -6.64
C LEU A 106 8.14 -6.06 -6.55
N ALA A 107 8.74 -5.56 -7.64
CA ALA A 107 9.27 -4.20 -7.67
C ALA A 107 8.17 -3.15 -7.40
N SER A 108 7.02 -3.29 -8.08
CA SER A 108 5.86 -2.43 -7.87
C SER A 108 5.35 -2.48 -6.42
N PHE A 109 5.37 -3.66 -5.82
CA PHE A 109 4.98 -3.88 -4.43
C PHE A 109 5.94 -3.22 -3.45
N LEU A 110 7.26 -3.45 -3.59
CA LEU A 110 8.27 -2.91 -2.67
C LEU A 110 8.34 -1.39 -2.72
N HIS A 111 8.14 -0.80 -3.89
CA HIS A 111 8.04 0.65 -4.03
C HIS A 111 6.86 1.24 -3.24
N ARG A 112 5.68 0.61 -3.34
CA ARG A 112 4.47 1.09 -2.66
C ARG A 112 4.50 0.83 -1.15
N PHE A 113 5.01 -0.34 -0.74
CA PHE A 113 5.09 -0.75 0.65
C PHE A 113 5.87 0.24 1.52
N ALA A 114 7.05 0.69 1.07
CA ALA A 114 7.91 1.55 1.87
C ALA A 114 7.31 2.93 2.18
N GLY A 115 6.41 3.43 1.32
CA GLY A 115 5.76 4.72 1.53
C GLY A 115 4.48 4.66 2.37
N SER A 116 3.84 3.50 2.46
CA SER A 116 2.47 3.41 2.98
C SER A 116 2.27 2.40 4.11
N TRP A 117 3.08 1.34 4.17
CA TRP A 117 2.97 0.30 5.20
C TRP A 117 4.34 -0.19 5.70
N PRO A 118 5.31 0.69 6.05
CA PRO A 118 6.66 0.28 6.45
C PRO A 118 6.69 -0.74 7.60
N GLU A 119 5.66 -0.79 8.44
CA GLU A 119 5.48 -1.75 9.53
C GLU A 119 5.50 -3.22 9.08
N ASP A 120 5.19 -3.51 7.83
CA ASP A 120 5.17 -4.88 7.28
C ASP A 120 6.56 -5.35 6.77
N VAL A 121 7.65 -4.60 7.04
CA VAL A 121 9.01 -4.94 6.56
C VAL A 121 9.44 -6.34 6.99
N TRP A 122 9.06 -6.73 8.20
CA TRP A 122 9.36 -8.05 8.73
C TRP A 122 8.60 -9.17 7.98
N LEU A 123 7.40 -8.91 7.44
CA LEU A 123 6.67 -9.88 6.61
C LEU A 123 7.38 -10.06 5.27
N VAL A 124 7.83 -8.95 4.68
CA VAL A 124 8.59 -8.94 3.43
C VAL A 124 9.87 -9.77 3.56
N GLU A 125 10.65 -9.53 4.61
CA GLU A 125 11.87 -10.29 4.90
C GLU A 125 11.61 -11.76 5.23
N LYS A 126 10.50 -12.07 5.89
CA LYS A 126 10.18 -13.44 6.30
C LYS A 126 9.64 -14.29 5.16
N TYR A 127 8.85 -13.71 4.26
CA TYR A 127 8.11 -14.47 3.25
C TYR A 127 8.59 -14.22 1.82
N LEU A 128 8.76 -12.96 1.40
CA LEU A 128 9.13 -12.64 0.02
C LEU A 128 10.61 -12.83 -0.25
N TRP A 129 11.47 -12.50 0.70
CA TRP A 129 12.93 -12.65 0.55
C TRP A 129 13.37 -14.10 0.33
N PRO A 130 12.90 -15.11 1.12
CA PRO A 130 13.23 -16.51 0.84
C PRO A 130 12.67 -16.99 -0.50
N MET A 131 11.46 -16.56 -0.88
CA MET A 131 10.86 -16.91 -2.17
C MET A 131 11.69 -16.39 -3.34
N TYR A 132 12.14 -15.13 -3.27
CA TYR A 132 13.02 -14.54 -4.26
C TYR A 132 14.33 -15.32 -4.39
N ASN A 133 15.02 -15.55 -3.27
CA ASN A 133 16.34 -16.17 -3.26
C ASN A 133 16.34 -17.65 -3.63
N SER A 134 15.25 -18.38 -3.34
CA SER A 134 15.13 -19.79 -3.72
C SER A 134 15.16 -20.00 -5.24
N PHE A 135 14.79 -18.98 -6.02
CA PHE A 135 14.75 -19.05 -7.48
C PHE A 135 15.89 -18.28 -8.17
N THR A 136 16.56 -17.34 -7.48
CA THR A 136 17.73 -16.65 -8.06
C THR A 136 18.93 -17.57 -8.26
N ALA A 137 19.08 -18.66 -7.48
CA ALA A 137 20.10 -19.69 -7.70
C ALA A 137 20.05 -20.30 -9.12
N LEU A 138 18.87 -20.37 -9.73
CA LEU A 138 18.67 -20.85 -11.12
C LEU A 138 18.88 -19.74 -12.18
N ARG A 139 18.87 -18.46 -11.77
CA ARG A 139 18.96 -17.27 -12.63
C ARG A 139 20.35 -16.65 -12.75
N HIS A 140 21.41 -17.23 -12.19
CA HIS A 140 22.77 -16.67 -12.24
C HIS A 140 23.30 -16.41 -13.67
N GLY A 141 22.70 -17.00 -14.71
CA GLY A 141 22.98 -16.69 -16.11
C GLY A 141 22.19 -15.50 -16.71
N PHE A 142 21.02 -15.14 -16.17
CA PHE A 142 20.13 -14.10 -16.72
C PHE A 142 20.06 -12.84 -15.83
N ALA A 143 20.45 -12.93 -14.57
CA ALA A 143 20.31 -11.87 -13.56
C ALA A 143 21.15 -10.60 -13.86
N ARG A 144 22.14 -10.65 -14.76
CA ARG A 144 22.90 -9.45 -15.17
C ARG A 144 22.13 -8.51 -16.11
N HIS A 145 21.01 -8.94 -16.68
CA HIS A 145 20.24 -8.13 -17.65
C HIS A 145 18.87 -7.64 -17.15
N VAL A 146 18.47 -7.99 -15.92
CA VAL A 146 17.15 -7.62 -15.36
C VAL A 146 17.18 -6.25 -14.66
N ASN A 147 18.36 -5.75 -14.28
CA ASN A 147 18.53 -4.38 -13.76
C ASN A 147 18.55 -3.37 -14.92
N ARG A 148 17.44 -3.25 -15.64
CA ARG A 148 17.23 -2.23 -16.67
C ARG A 148 16.86 -0.89 -16.00
N GLY A 149 17.71 -0.41 -15.08
CA GLY A 149 17.54 0.88 -14.37
C GLY A 149 16.71 0.85 -13.08
N LEU A 150 16.03 -0.26 -12.76
CA LEU A 150 15.51 -0.50 -11.41
C LEU A 150 16.71 -0.89 -10.51
N GLY A 151 16.95 -0.15 -9.44
CA GLY A 151 17.97 -0.45 -8.42
C GLY A 151 17.73 -1.80 -7.73
N ASP A 152 18.43 -2.05 -6.62
CA ASP A 152 18.16 -3.26 -5.84
C ASP A 152 16.72 -3.17 -5.30
N PRO A 153 15.79 -4.10 -5.64
CA PRO A 153 14.41 -4.04 -5.15
C PRO A 153 14.34 -3.92 -3.62
N TRP A 154 15.35 -4.46 -2.94
CA TRP A 154 15.48 -4.48 -1.49
C TRP A 154 16.06 -3.19 -0.88
N ASP A 155 16.45 -2.21 -1.69
CA ASP A 155 16.84 -0.86 -1.23
C ASP A 155 15.73 -0.25 -0.34
N HIS A 156 14.47 -0.46 -0.71
CA HIS A 156 13.30 -0.01 0.04
C HIS A 156 13.22 -0.64 1.43
N CYS A 157 13.53 -1.94 1.55
CA CYS A 157 13.53 -2.62 2.85
C CYS A 157 14.69 -2.14 3.73
N ARG A 158 15.88 -1.95 3.16
CA ARG A 158 17.03 -1.40 3.88
C ARG A 158 16.74 0.01 4.39
N LEU A 159 16.14 0.86 3.56
CA LEU A 159 15.77 2.22 3.94
C LEU A 159 14.80 2.24 5.14
N VAL A 160 13.80 1.35 5.16
CA VAL A 160 12.87 1.23 6.30
C VAL A 160 13.62 0.75 7.57
N ARG A 161 14.51 -0.23 7.45
CA ARG A 161 15.32 -0.70 8.59
C ARG A 161 16.28 0.35 9.13
N ASP A 162 16.95 1.05 8.23
CA ASP A 162 17.85 2.15 8.60
C ASP A 162 17.08 3.23 9.36
N GLN A 163 15.82 3.51 8.99
CA GLN A 163 14.95 4.43 9.72
C GLN A 163 14.51 3.88 11.09
N ASP A 164 14.16 2.60 11.18
CA ASP A 164 13.78 1.95 12.45
C ASP A 164 14.92 1.95 13.48
N ASP A 165 16.16 1.81 13.00
CA ASP A 165 17.37 1.80 13.84
C ASP A 165 17.79 3.22 14.29
N LEU A 166 17.22 4.29 13.71
CA LEU A 166 17.48 5.65 14.17
C LEU A 166 16.90 5.86 15.56
N ILE A 167 17.76 5.97 16.57
CA ILE A 167 17.38 6.35 17.92
C ILE A 167 16.86 7.81 17.87
N PRO A 168 15.56 8.07 18.12
CA PRO A 168 15.05 9.42 18.09
C PRO A 168 15.72 10.26 19.19
N PRO A 169 16.14 11.50 18.91
CA PRO A 169 16.70 12.38 19.93
C PRO A 169 15.65 12.60 21.03
N MET A 170 15.95 12.13 22.24
CA MET A 170 15.05 12.28 23.39
C MET A 170 15.05 13.73 23.86
N SER A 171 14.12 14.55 23.37
CA SER A 171 13.84 15.86 23.95
C SER A 171 13.03 15.66 25.23
N ARG A 172 13.66 15.85 26.39
CA ARG A 172 12.92 15.93 27.65
C ARG A 172 12.16 17.25 27.67
N ARG A 173 10.84 17.20 27.82
CA ARG A 173 9.99 18.39 27.97
C ARG A 173 10.53 19.29 29.08
N ASP A 174 10.74 20.56 28.77
CA ASP A 174 11.03 21.59 29.76
C ASP A 174 9.78 21.81 30.64
N LEU A 175 10.01 21.89 31.95
CA LEU A 175 8.97 21.97 32.99
C LEU A 175 8.03 23.19 32.84
N ASP A 176 8.44 24.22 32.11
CA ASP A 176 7.67 25.46 31.90
C ASP A 176 6.60 25.37 30.79
N GLY A 177 6.64 24.33 29.93
CA GLY A 177 5.68 24.13 28.83
C GLY A 177 4.39 23.42 29.23
N HIS A 178 4.10 23.31 30.52
CA HIS A 178 3.03 22.48 31.09
C HIS A 178 1.62 23.08 30.94
N GLN A 179 1.31 23.71 29.80
CA GLN A 179 -0.06 24.15 29.50
C GLN A 179 -0.91 22.97 29.02
N SER A 180 -1.49 22.28 30.01
CA SER A 180 -2.71 21.47 29.94
C SER A 180 -3.07 20.84 28.59
N VAL A 181 -2.23 19.93 28.08
CA VAL A 181 -2.65 19.07 26.98
C VAL A 181 -3.64 18.05 27.54
N THR A 182 -4.91 18.17 27.16
CA THR A 182 -6.03 17.34 27.65
C THR A 182 -5.87 15.85 27.29
N PHE A 183 -5.10 15.58 26.24
CA PHE A 183 -4.95 14.25 25.68
C PHE A 183 -3.59 13.64 26.05
N LYS A 184 -3.51 12.31 26.05
CA LYS A 184 -2.28 11.56 26.37
C LYS A 184 -1.70 10.90 25.12
N ILE A 185 -0.38 10.77 25.05
CA ILE A 185 0.29 9.91 24.06
C ILE A 185 -0.16 8.46 24.32
N GLY A 186 -0.47 7.74 23.24
CA GLY A 186 -1.09 6.41 23.27
C GLY A 186 -2.61 6.42 23.43
N GLN A 187 -3.25 7.58 23.61
CA GLN A 187 -4.70 7.66 23.69
C GLN A 187 -5.32 7.45 22.30
N VAL A 188 -6.22 6.48 22.20
CA VAL A 188 -7.06 6.28 21.02
C VAL A 188 -8.17 7.33 21.02
N PHE A 189 -8.39 7.98 19.89
CA PHE A 189 -9.47 8.95 19.71
C PHE A 189 -10.23 8.68 18.41
N ARG A 190 -11.44 9.23 18.32
CA ARG A 190 -12.24 9.23 17.09
C ARG A 190 -12.37 10.66 16.59
N HIS A 191 -11.97 10.94 15.35
CA HIS A 191 -12.03 12.27 14.78
C HIS A 191 -13.49 12.74 14.66
N ARG A 192 -13.86 13.85 15.31
CA ARG A 192 -15.26 14.30 15.42
C ARG A 192 -15.93 14.60 14.07
N ARG A 193 -15.18 15.11 13.08
CA ARG A 193 -15.70 15.48 11.75
C ARG A 193 -15.69 14.33 10.74
N TYR A 194 -14.71 13.44 10.84
CA TYR A 194 -14.41 12.44 9.79
C TYR A 194 -14.62 11.00 10.27
N GLY A 195 -14.86 10.78 11.56
CA GLY A 195 -15.25 9.50 12.11
C GLY A 195 -14.15 8.42 12.17
N TRP A 196 -12.96 8.66 11.62
CA TRP A 196 -11.82 7.73 11.68
C TRP A 196 -11.25 7.65 13.11
N ILE A 197 -10.59 6.52 13.40
CA ILE A 197 -9.97 6.21 14.69
C ILE A 197 -8.46 6.38 14.52
N GLY A 198 -7.82 7.06 15.45
CA GLY A 198 -6.38 7.22 15.46
C GLY A 198 -5.82 7.10 16.87
N VAL A 199 -4.50 6.96 16.95
CA VAL A 199 -3.77 7.01 18.22
C VAL A 199 -2.90 8.26 18.24
N ILE A 200 -2.83 8.91 19.41
CA ILE A 200 -1.95 10.06 19.58
C ILE A 200 -0.52 9.56 19.77
N THR A 201 0.37 9.87 18.85
CA THR A 201 1.78 9.44 18.90
C THR A 201 2.71 10.48 19.51
N GLY A 202 2.32 11.75 19.57
CA GLY A 202 3.13 12.82 20.17
C GLY A 202 2.56 14.22 19.97
N TRP A 203 3.28 15.21 20.48
CA TRP A 203 3.06 16.64 20.21
C TRP A 203 4.42 17.27 19.94
N PRO A 204 4.54 18.16 18.94
CA PRO A 204 5.77 18.91 18.76
C PRO A 204 5.89 19.99 19.84
N ASP A 205 7.03 20.06 20.55
CA ASP A 205 7.32 21.13 21.53
C ASP A 205 7.69 22.46 20.85
N GLN A 206 8.03 22.43 19.57
CA GLN A 206 8.26 23.60 18.72
C GLN A 206 7.48 23.39 17.44
N GLY A 207 6.69 24.39 17.01
CA GLY A 207 5.87 24.30 15.80
C GLY A 207 6.60 23.58 14.66
N THR A 208 5.95 22.52 14.17
CA THR A 208 6.30 21.76 12.95
C THR A 208 7.79 21.67 12.63
N GLN A 209 8.54 20.87 13.41
CA GLN A 209 9.70 20.20 12.79
C GLN A 209 9.14 19.06 11.95
N HIS A 210 9.29 19.18 10.63
CA HIS A 210 9.09 18.06 9.73
C HIS A 210 9.94 16.89 10.22
N LEU A 211 9.30 15.72 10.39
CA LEU A 211 10.06 14.47 10.39
C LEU A 211 10.92 14.47 9.12
N PRO A 212 12.21 14.07 9.19
CA PRO A 212 13.03 13.93 8.00
C PRO A 212 12.51 12.74 7.20
N VAL A 213 11.39 12.93 6.51
CA VAL A 213 11.01 12.10 5.37
C VAL A 213 11.97 12.52 4.28
N ALA A 214 12.89 11.62 3.93
CA ALA A 214 13.73 11.81 2.76
C ALA A 214 12.79 11.89 1.54
N THR A 215 12.51 13.11 1.08
CA THR A 215 12.01 13.33 -0.27
C THR A 215 12.98 12.65 -1.21
N SER A 216 12.46 11.71 -2.01
CA SER A 216 13.15 11.15 -3.17
C SER A 216 13.80 12.29 -3.93
N ARG A 217 15.13 12.19 -4.11
CA ARG A 217 15.91 13.13 -4.90
C ARG A 217 15.40 13.09 -6.34
N ASP A 218 14.62 14.09 -6.71
CA ASP A 218 14.55 14.53 -8.10
C ASP A 218 15.84 15.31 -8.39
N THR A 219 16.67 14.74 -9.24
CA THR A 219 17.71 15.44 -9.99
C THR A 219 17.02 16.38 -10.98
N ASP A 220 17.30 17.68 -10.90
CA ASP A 220 17.89 18.45 -12.02
C ASP A 220 18.12 19.95 -11.68
N ASP A 221 19.29 20.42 -12.14
CA ASP A 221 19.75 21.76 -12.55
C ASP A 221 19.93 22.97 -11.59
N GLU A 222 21.23 23.23 -11.35
CA GLU A 222 22.05 24.43 -11.65
C GLU A 222 21.70 25.88 -11.23
N SER A 223 22.71 26.52 -10.61
CA SER A 223 22.96 27.96 -10.39
C SER A 223 22.01 28.67 -9.40
N ASP A 224 22.42 29.45 -8.41
CA ASP A 224 23.39 30.54 -8.49
C ASP A 224 23.85 31.05 -7.09
N THR A 225 24.99 31.73 -7.08
CA THR A 225 25.74 32.28 -5.95
C THR A 225 25.13 33.54 -5.32
N ALA A 226 24.93 33.61 -3.99
CA ALA A 226 25.05 34.84 -3.17
C ALA A 226 24.95 34.61 -1.64
N ALA A 227 25.81 35.29 -0.89
CA ALA A 227 25.98 35.26 0.57
C ALA A 227 24.89 36.04 1.37
N PRO A 228 24.80 35.90 2.71
CA PRO A 228 23.57 36.09 3.48
C PRO A 228 23.35 37.53 3.99
N ARG A 229 22.09 37.99 3.99
CA ARG A 229 21.65 39.18 4.74
C ARG A 229 20.75 38.78 5.89
N GLU A 230 21.16 39.16 7.10
CA GLU A 230 20.40 39.04 8.35
C GLU A 230 19.21 40.00 8.35
N HIS A 231 18.02 39.47 8.59
CA HIS A 231 16.86 40.25 9.04
C HIS A 231 16.23 39.60 10.28
N PRO A 232 15.83 40.41 11.28
CA PRO A 232 15.45 39.93 12.61
C PRO A 232 14.07 39.26 12.59
N ARG A 233 14.01 38.02 13.08
CA ARG A 233 12.78 37.23 13.18
C ARG A 233 11.92 37.73 14.36
N VAL A 234 10.79 38.37 14.04
CA VAL A 234 9.66 38.48 14.97
C VAL A 234 8.97 37.12 15.03
N PRO A 235 8.71 36.52 16.20
CA PRO A 235 8.06 35.22 16.28
C PRO A 235 6.55 35.39 16.07
N VAL A 236 6.11 35.20 14.83
CA VAL A 236 4.69 34.99 14.52
C VAL A 236 4.34 33.57 14.98
N ARG A 237 3.59 33.44 16.08
CA ARG A 237 3.01 32.16 16.50
C ARG A 237 2.02 31.68 15.44
N LEU A 238 2.42 30.68 14.67
CA LEU A 238 1.52 29.94 13.77
C LEU A 238 0.64 28.99 14.60
N PRO A 239 -0.63 28.79 14.20
CA PRO A 239 -1.57 27.93 14.93
C PRO A 239 -1.11 26.48 14.90
N ASN A 240 -1.16 25.82 16.06
CA ASN A 240 -0.79 24.42 16.26
C ASN A 240 -1.52 23.51 15.25
N GLN A 241 -0.79 23.03 14.25
CA GLN A 241 -1.27 21.96 13.37
C GLN A 241 -0.90 20.61 14.01
N PHE A 242 -1.91 19.78 14.24
CA PHE A 242 -1.74 18.42 14.76
C PHE A 242 -1.57 17.47 13.58
N TYR A 243 -0.44 16.77 13.52
CA TYR A 243 -0.26 15.64 12.61
C TYR A 243 -0.72 14.38 13.32
N PHE A 244 -1.62 13.66 12.66
CA PHE A 244 -2.06 12.33 13.09
C PHE A 244 -1.61 11.35 12.03
N MET A 245 -0.84 10.33 12.41
CA MET A 245 -0.69 9.14 11.58
C MET A 245 -1.86 8.20 11.92
N CYS A 246 -2.61 7.82 10.90
CA CYS A 246 -3.55 6.71 10.99
C CYS A 246 -2.76 5.39 10.97
N LEU A 247 -3.19 4.45 11.81
CA LEU A 247 -2.97 3.02 11.60
C LEU A 247 -4.12 2.48 10.73
#